data_AF-A0A182RCK6-F1
#
_entry.id   AF-A0A182RCK6-F1
#
_cell.length_a   1.000
_cell.length_b   1.000
_cell.length_c   1.000
_cell.angle_alpha   90.00
_cell.angle_beta   90.00
_cell.angle_gamma   90.00
#
_symmetry.space_group_name_H-M   'P 1'
#
loop_
_entity.id
_entity.type
_entity.pdbx_description
1 polymer ?
#
loop_
_entity_poly.entity_id
_entity_poly.type
_entity_poly.pdbx_seq_one_letter_code
_entity_poly.pdbx_strand_id
1 'polypeptide(L)'
;MFASFALSRPQPTRLVSPDEVLKRRRANSFELATLLCSFLIGNGFAACVVSGYATREVVNNDQQRVVCPFVPVEDEENGEEEQPEAPNKYQLRQPPDLRSQYLLNIEEEKVAKVQAEEANRLAAEQEEVERLEQPPDDPKRGHRVHAWVAILMNAPWCYKPGYREMSLDPNTGEQVLQPPSAFFLEPSTGFRHEVSTTDYLAIESIWNQHNYYVNKQDPAGGLAKMRWDLADGHDWEHFLPGEPYELREDCAVPEDQDPLTTEEEIEKEKHLDMPTSWVRSLNVSRTDYEQRFPDGTKVIYFKKTIYERFAPYRNLIGLVRRITTYETLDYDGAISRWEFYANRDDQLNLVRIEYRTNETEEHFDKGRPDCLRLLKHRAAPNNEYELRFFHQYRFDALRTLIYHASYIQEHYTKRDDLLYYREFHNIPKDPITKEPSKLTVS
;
A
#
# COMPACT_ATOMS: atom_id res chain seq x y z
N MET A 1 -3.01 -49.76 -17.63
CA MET A 1 -1.90 -48.94 -18.14
C MET A 1 -2.27 -47.48 -17.87
N PHE A 2 -2.09 -47.04 -16.62
CA PHE A 2 -2.51 -45.71 -16.18
C PHE A 2 -1.41 -44.71 -16.54
N ALA A 3 -1.71 -43.79 -17.45
CA ALA A 3 -0.85 -42.66 -17.75
C ALA A 3 -0.80 -41.74 -16.51
N SER A 4 0.34 -41.76 -15.83
CA SER A 4 0.71 -40.77 -14.83
C SER A 4 0.82 -39.40 -15.53
N PHE A 5 -0.13 -38.51 -15.29
CA PHE A 5 0.01 -37.10 -15.62
C PHE A 5 1.00 -36.48 -14.63
N ALA A 6 2.28 -36.46 -15.01
CA ALA A 6 3.29 -35.66 -14.35
C ALA A 6 3.03 -34.17 -14.63
N LEU A 7 2.22 -33.52 -13.80
CA LEU A 7 2.19 -32.05 -13.68
C LEU A 7 3.35 -31.61 -12.78
N SER A 8 4.60 -31.83 -13.21
CA SER A 8 5.73 -31.04 -12.73
C SER A 8 5.90 -29.88 -13.70
N ARG A 9 5.57 -28.66 -13.28
CA ARG A 9 6.12 -27.48 -13.97
C ARG A 9 7.65 -27.66 -13.92
N PRO A 10 8.37 -27.58 -15.04
CA PRO A 10 9.82 -27.76 -15.03
C PRO A 10 10.42 -26.70 -14.12
N GLN A 11 11.19 -27.14 -13.12
CA GLN A 11 12.03 -26.24 -12.34
C GLN A 11 12.94 -25.48 -13.32
N PRO A 12 13.13 -24.16 -13.14
CA PRO A 12 13.99 -23.39 -14.02
C PRO A 12 15.41 -23.97 -13.95
N THR A 13 15.90 -24.48 -15.07
CA THR A 13 17.26 -25.06 -15.18
C THR A 13 18.34 -24.02 -15.43
N ARG A 14 17.94 -22.75 -15.61
CA ARG A 14 18.84 -21.63 -15.87
C ARG A 14 18.33 -20.37 -15.18
N LEU A 15 19.28 -19.56 -14.72
CA LEU A 15 19.04 -18.19 -14.29
C LEU A 15 19.48 -17.25 -15.41
N VAL A 16 18.56 -16.42 -15.89
CA VAL A 16 18.85 -15.42 -16.93
C VAL A 16 19.34 -14.12 -16.27
N SER A 17 20.22 -13.38 -16.95
CA SER A 17 20.76 -12.13 -16.42
C SER A 17 19.68 -11.06 -16.23
N PRO A 18 19.81 -10.17 -15.22
CA PRO A 18 18.87 -9.07 -14.99
C PRO A 18 18.61 -8.17 -16.21
N ASP A 19 19.64 -7.88 -17.03
CA ASP A 19 19.51 -7.12 -18.28
C ASP A 19 18.56 -7.80 -19.28
N GLU A 20 18.66 -9.12 -19.41
CA GLU A 20 17.81 -9.88 -20.33
C GLU A 20 16.38 -10.04 -19.78
N VAL A 21 16.21 -10.10 -18.45
CA VAL A 21 14.88 -10.04 -17.81
C VAL A 21 14.17 -8.74 -18.16
N LEU A 22 14.88 -7.60 -18.08
CA LEU A 22 14.32 -6.29 -18.44
C LEU A 22 13.85 -6.25 -19.90
N LYS A 23 14.64 -6.81 -20.84
CA LYS A 23 14.26 -6.86 -22.26
C LYS A 23 13.06 -7.77 -22.51
N ARG A 24 13.01 -8.93 -21.87
CA ARG A 24 11.91 -9.91 -22.07
C ARG A 24 10.63 -9.51 -21.35
N ARG A 25 10.73 -8.69 -20.31
CA ARG A 25 9.61 -8.29 -19.43
C ARG A 25 8.80 -9.49 -18.90
N ARG A 26 9.50 -10.61 -18.67
CA ARG A 26 8.98 -11.87 -18.15
C ARG A 26 10.09 -12.59 -17.42
N ALA A 27 9.79 -13.10 -16.23
CA ALA A 27 10.75 -13.81 -15.41
C ALA A 27 10.05 -14.79 -14.46
N ASN A 28 10.81 -15.79 -13.99
CA ASN A 28 10.46 -16.60 -12.83
C ASN A 28 10.83 -15.87 -11.51
N SER A 29 10.50 -16.46 -10.36
CA SER A 29 10.75 -15.85 -9.05
C SER A 29 12.23 -15.54 -8.79
N PHE A 30 13.14 -16.47 -9.14
CA PHE A 30 14.59 -16.27 -8.98
C PHE A 30 15.11 -15.14 -9.87
N GLU A 31 14.65 -15.08 -11.12
CA GLU A 31 15.00 -14.02 -12.07
C GLU A 31 14.49 -12.65 -11.60
N LEU A 32 13.25 -12.58 -11.09
CA LEU A 32 12.67 -11.35 -10.53
C LEU A 32 13.39 -10.91 -9.25
N ALA A 33 13.66 -11.85 -8.33
CA ALA A 33 14.37 -11.57 -7.08
C ALA A 33 15.78 -11.06 -7.36
N THR A 34 16.49 -11.68 -8.32
CA THR A 34 17.83 -11.24 -8.73
C THR A 34 17.82 -9.85 -9.34
N LEU A 35 16.82 -9.54 -10.19
CA LEU A 35 16.66 -8.20 -10.77
C LEU A 35 16.38 -7.15 -9.69
N LEU A 36 15.45 -7.42 -8.77
CA LEU A 36 15.11 -6.50 -7.68
C LEU A 36 16.29 -6.28 -6.74
N CYS A 37 16.96 -7.36 -6.32
CA CYS A 37 18.14 -7.31 -5.47
C CYS A 37 19.24 -6.46 -6.11
N SER A 38 19.48 -6.62 -7.42
CA SER A 38 20.47 -5.79 -8.16
C SER A 38 20.16 -4.29 -8.09
N PHE A 39 18.88 -3.89 -8.23
CA PHE A 39 18.48 -2.49 -8.09
C PHE A 39 18.64 -1.97 -6.65
N LEU A 40 18.32 -2.79 -5.65
CA LEU A 40 18.43 -2.42 -4.24
C LEU A 40 19.89 -2.26 -3.81
N ILE A 41 20.75 -3.21 -4.16
CA ILE A 41 22.21 -3.12 -3.93
C ILE A 41 22.75 -1.86 -4.61
N GLY A 42 22.39 -1.60 -5.87
CA GLY A 42 22.79 -0.37 -6.57
C GLY A 42 22.31 0.93 -5.92
N ASN A 43 21.30 0.87 -5.04
CA ASN A 43 20.80 2.01 -4.27
C ASN A 43 21.37 2.08 -2.83
N GLY A 44 22.30 1.17 -2.48
CA GLY A 44 23.00 1.12 -1.20
C GLY A 44 22.35 0.25 -0.12
N PHE A 45 21.29 -0.51 -0.44
CA PHE A 45 20.69 -1.43 0.51
C PHE A 45 21.52 -2.70 0.65
N ALA A 46 21.67 -3.22 1.87
CA ALA A 46 22.15 -4.58 2.10
C ALA A 46 21.05 -5.58 1.75
N ALA A 47 20.95 -5.95 0.48
CA ALA A 47 19.95 -6.88 -0.01
C ALA A 47 20.58 -8.22 -0.42
N CYS A 48 19.85 -9.30 -0.15
CA CYS A 48 20.20 -10.65 -0.59
C CYS A 48 19.02 -11.28 -1.31
N VAL A 49 19.29 -12.05 -2.36
CA VAL A 49 18.29 -12.96 -2.91
C VAL A 49 18.19 -14.16 -1.98
N VAL A 50 16.97 -14.61 -1.71
CA VAL A 50 16.67 -15.74 -0.84
C VAL A 50 16.20 -16.91 -1.70
N SER A 51 16.73 -18.11 -1.45
CA SER A 51 16.18 -19.37 -1.93
C SER A 51 15.58 -20.14 -0.76
N GLY A 52 14.30 -20.46 -0.87
CA GLY A 52 13.61 -21.18 0.18
C GLY A 52 12.23 -21.67 -0.25
N TYR A 53 11.37 -21.88 0.74
CA TYR A 53 10.03 -22.43 0.54
C TYR A 53 8.97 -21.42 0.94
N ALA A 54 7.93 -21.30 0.12
CA ALA A 54 6.81 -20.39 0.37
C ALA A 54 5.46 -21.10 0.17
N THR A 55 4.38 -20.44 0.62
CA THR A 55 3.01 -20.91 0.44
C THR A 55 2.62 -20.98 -1.04
N ARG A 56 1.55 -21.73 -1.34
CA ARG A 56 1.01 -21.85 -2.71
C ARG A 56 0.65 -20.48 -3.28
N GLU A 57 0.11 -19.61 -2.43
CA GLU A 57 -0.40 -18.30 -2.77
C GLU A 57 0.74 -17.38 -3.23
N VAL A 58 1.84 -17.32 -2.48
CA VAL A 58 3.05 -16.56 -2.87
C VAL A 58 3.66 -17.09 -4.16
N VAL A 59 3.88 -18.41 -4.26
CA VAL A 59 4.53 -19.03 -5.43
C VAL A 59 3.74 -18.81 -6.72
N ASN A 60 2.41 -18.74 -6.62
CA ASN A 60 1.54 -18.48 -7.78
C ASN A 60 1.18 -17.01 -7.96
N ASN A 61 1.65 -16.11 -7.08
CA ASN A 61 1.24 -14.71 -7.02
C ASN A 61 -0.29 -14.56 -6.97
N ASP A 62 -0.94 -15.39 -6.16
CA ASP A 62 -2.37 -15.33 -5.90
C ASP A 62 -2.65 -14.38 -4.73
N GLN A 63 -3.29 -13.25 -5.04
CA GLN A 63 -3.60 -12.18 -4.10
C GLN A 63 -5.10 -12.15 -3.74
N GLN A 64 -5.91 -13.13 -4.16
CA GLN A 64 -7.37 -13.12 -4.00
C GLN A 64 -7.84 -13.15 -2.53
N ARG A 65 -6.96 -13.49 -1.59
CA ARG A 65 -7.24 -13.45 -0.14
C ARG A 65 -6.57 -12.29 0.59
N VAL A 66 -5.76 -11.49 -0.11
CA VAL A 66 -5.09 -10.33 0.45
C VAL A 66 -6.01 -9.12 0.32
N VAL A 67 -6.19 -8.36 1.40
CA VAL A 67 -6.95 -7.10 1.37
C VAL A 67 -6.22 -6.11 0.48
N CYS A 68 -6.95 -5.43 -0.41
CA CYS A 68 -6.36 -4.46 -1.32
C CYS A 68 -5.85 -3.22 -0.54
N PRO A 69 -4.54 -2.93 -0.53
CA PRO A 69 -4.00 -1.80 0.22
C PRO A 69 -4.21 -0.44 -0.49
N PHE A 70 -4.75 -0.46 -1.71
CA PHE A 70 -4.87 0.73 -2.56
C PHE A 70 -6.27 1.34 -2.57
N VAL A 71 -7.23 0.73 -1.87
CA VAL A 71 -8.57 1.29 -1.70
C VAL A 71 -8.43 2.59 -0.90
N PRO A 72 -8.91 3.73 -1.42
CA PRO A 72 -8.87 4.98 -0.68
C PRO A 72 -9.56 4.81 0.67
N VAL A 73 -8.87 5.17 1.74
CA VAL A 73 -9.52 5.40 3.02
C VAL A 73 -10.23 6.73 2.86
N GLU A 74 -11.55 6.73 3.07
CA GLU A 74 -12.27 7.97 3.22
C GLU A 74 -11.80 8.57 4.54
N ASP A 75 -10.94 9.59 4.44
CA ASP A 75 -10.87 10.56 5.51
C ASP A 75 -12.30 11.09 5.61
N GLU A 76 -13.04 10.71 6.66
CA GLU A 76 -14.18 11.52 7.07
C GLU A 76 -13.60 12.93 7.12
N GLU A 77 -13.97 13.78 6.16
CA GLU A 77 -13.55 15.18 6.15
C GLU A 77 -13.85 15.61 7.57
N ASN A 78 -12.80 15.81 8.38
CA ASN A 78 -12.90 16.32 9.73
C ASN A 78 -13.72 17.59 9.54
N GLY A 79 -15.04 17.48 9.75
CA GLY A 79 -15.90 18.62 9.90
C GLY A 79 -15.17 19.38 10.97
N GLU A 80 -14.65 20.56 10.61
CA GLU A 80 -13.88 21.41 11.51
C GLU A 80 -14.50 21.20 12.88
N GLU A 81 -13.80 20.49 13.77
CA GLU A 81 -14.33 20.22 15.09
C GLU A 81 -14.66 21.61 15.59
N GLU A 82 -15.97 21.92 15.67
CA GLU A 82 -16.41 23.19 16.20
C GLU A 82 -15.84 23.16 17.61
N GLN A 83 -14.70 23.84 17.80
CA GLN A 83 -14.10 23.97 19.10
C GLN A 83 -15.25 24.46 19.97
N PRO A 84 -15.60 23.73 21.04
CA PRO A 84 -16.78 24.05 21.82
C PRO A 84 -16.67 25.53 22.18
N GLU A 85 -17.61 26.33 21.67
CA GLU A 85 -17.59 27.77 21.89
C GLU A 85 -17.40 28.01 23.37
N ALA A 86 -16.43 28.88 23.72
CA ALA A 86 -16.14 29.18 25.11
C ALA A 86 -17.46 29.56 25.81
N PRO A 87 -17.79 28.96 26.97
CA PRO A 87 -19.12 29.06 27.55
C PRO A 87 -19.52 30.52 27.73
N ASN A 88 -20.55 30.94 26.99
CA ASN A 88 -21.03 32.30 27.00
C ASN A 88 -21.45 32.68 28.44
N LYS A 89 -20.94 33.80 28.97
CA LYS A 89 -21.22 34.25 30.35
C LYS A 89 -22.73 34.44 30.64
N TYR A 90 -23.54 34.58 29.59
CA TYR A 90 -24.99 34.77 29.64
C TYR A 90 -25.78 33.52 29.19
N GLN A 91 -25.14 32.36 29.05
CA GLN A 91 -25.83 31.13 28.66
C GLN A 91 -26.83 30.74 29.75
N LEU A 92 -28.11 30.73 29.39
CA LEU A 92 -29.19 30.29 30.27
C LEU A 92 -28.86 28.88 30.76
N ARG A 93 -28.87 28.69 32.08
CA ARG A 93 -28.71 27.35 32.66
C ARG A 93 -29.78 26.47 32.04
N GLN A 94 -29.34 25.34 31.47
CA GLN A 94 -30.29 24.36 30.97
C GLN A 94 -31.23 23.98 32.12
N PRO A 95 -32.55 23.87 31.86
CA PRO A 95 -33.48 23.44 32.87
C PRO A 95 -33.01 22.10 33.45
N PRO A 96 -33.03 21.93 34.78
CA PRO A 96 -32.56 20.71 35.40
C PRO A 96 -33.36 19.53 34.83
N ASP A 97 -32.64 18.48 34.42
CA ASP A 97 -33.28 17.27 33.94
C ASP A 97 -34.09 16.64 35.08
N LEU A 98 -35.40 16.62 34.91
CA LEU A 98 -36.35 16.10 35.90
C LEU A 98 -36.54 14.59 35.77
N ARG A 99 -35.84 13.93 34.83
CA ARG A 99 -35.86 12.47 34.70
C ARG A 99 -35.18 11.82 35.90
N SER A 100 -35.76 10.74 36.41
CA SER A 100 -35.17 9.96 37.51
C SER A 100 -33.85 9.34 37.06
N GLN A 101 -32.75 9.65 37.74
CA GLN A 101 -31.43 9.07 37.47
C GLN A 101 -31.43 7.54 37.51
N TYR A 102 -32.28 6.95 38.36
CA TYR A 102 -32.44 5.50 38.42
C TYR A 102 -33.02 4.89 37.14
N LEU A 103 -33.99 5.57 36.51
CA LEU A 103 -34.58 5.11 35.25
C LEU A 103 -33.61 5.26 34.09
N LEU A 104 -32.83 6.34 34.07
CA LEU A 104 -31.76 6.55 33.09
C LEU A 104 -30.71 5.43 33.17
N ASN A 105 -30.24 5.08 34.37
CA ASN A 105 -29.28 3.99 34.54
C ASN A 105 -29.85 2.63 34.07
N ILE A 106 -31.13 2.36 34.31
CA ILE A 106 -31.79 1.14 33.81
C ILE A 106 -31.89 1.13 32.28
N GLU A 107 -32.21 2.28 31.67
CA GLU A 107 -32.26 2.42 30.21
C GLU A 107 -30.87 2.23 29.60
N GLU A 108 -29.84 2.83 30.18
CA GLU A 108 -28.44 2.67 29.77
C GLU A 108 -27.98 1.21 29.88
N GLU A 109 -28.27 0.53 30.99
CA GLU A 109 -27.94 -0.90 31.15
C GLU A 109 -28.65 -1.77 30.10
N LYS A 110 -29.92 -1.46 29.78
CA LYS A 110 -30.67 -2.19 28.73
C LYS A 110 -30.08 -1.93 27.35
N VAL A 111 -29.76 -0.68 27.02
CA VAL A 111 -29.14 -0.31 25.74
C VAL A 111 -27.77 -0.96 25.61
N ALA A 112 -26.94 -0.89 26.64
CA ALA A 112 -25.63 -1.53 26.67
C ALA A 112 -25.73 -3.06 26.49
N LYS A 113 -26.72 -3.70 27.11
CA LYS A 113 -26.96 -5.14 26.94
C LYS A 113 -27.35 -5.49 25.50
N VAL A 114 -28.23 -4.71 24.87
CA VAL A 114 -28.64 -4.90 23.46
C VAL A 114 -27.44 -4.68 22.52
N GLN A 115 -26.66 -3.63 22.75
CA GLN A 115 -25.45 -3.35 21.96
C GLN A 115 -24.40 -4.45 22.10
N ALA A 116 -24.20 -5.00 23.32
CA ALA A 116 -23.29 -6.11 23.55
C ALA A 116 -23.76 -7.40 22.87
N GLU A 117 -25.06 -7.69 22.87
CA GLU A 117 -25.62 -8.84 22.16
C GLU A 117 -25.47 -8.71 20.64
N GLU A 118 -25.72 -7.52 20.10
CA GLU A 118 -25.52 -7.23 18.68
C GLU A 118 -24.04 -7.32 18.27
N ALA A 119 -23.12 -6.78 19.09
CA ALA A 119 -21.69 -6.88 18.86
C ALA A 119 -21.20 -8.34 18.86
N ASN A 120 -21.69 -9.16 19.81
CA ASN A 120 -21.37 -10.58 19.84
C ASN A 120 -21.91 -11.33 18.61
N ARG A 121 -23.12 -11.00 18.15
CA ARG A 121 -23.68 -11.58 16.93
C ARG A 121 -22.83 -11.24 15.70
N LEU A 122 -22.47 -9.96 15.54
CA LEU A 122 -21.62 -9.50 14.43
C LEU A 122 -20.24 -10.15 14.47
N ALA A 123 -19.64 -10.29 15.66
CA ALA A 123 -18.36 -10.96 15.82
C ALA A 123 -18.43 -12.45 15.41
N ALA A 124 -19.51 -13.15 15.80
CA ALA A 124 -19.72 -14.56 15.43
C ALA A 124 -19.92 -14.73 13.90
N GLU A 125 -20.68 -13.82 13.27
CA GLU A 125 -20.86 -13.79 11.82
C GLU A 125 -19.52 -13.52 11.09
N GLN A 126 -18.71 -12.60 11.60
CA GLN A 126 -17.37 -12.31 11.05
C GLN A 126 -16.43 -13.52 11.16
N GLU A 127 -16.42 -14.20 12.30
CA GLU A 127 -15.60 -15.40 12.51
C GLU A 127 -16.02 -16.54 11.57
N GLU A 128 -17.33 -16.72 11.37
CA GLU A 128 -17.86 -17.69 10.41
C GLU A 128 -17.44 -17.37 8.97
N VAL A 129 -17.52 -16.10 8.57
CA VAL A 129 -17.04 -15.65 7.26
C VAL A 129 -15.54 -15.89 7.13
N GLU A 130 -14.73 -15.49 8.11
CA GLU A 130 -13.27 -15.68 8.08
C GLU A 130 -12.90 -17.15 7.93
N ARG A 131 -13.57 -18.02 8.69
CA ARG A 131 -13.40 -19.48 8.60
C ARG A 131 -13.73 -20.03 7.22
N LEU A 132 -14.79 -19.54 6.57
CA LEU A 132 -15.16 -19.95 5.21
C LEU A 132 -14.21 -19.39 4.16
N GLU A 133 -13.62 -18.21 4.40
CA GLU A 133 -12.68 -17.56 3.49
C GLU A 133 -11.24 -18.10 3.61
N GLN A 134 -10.95 -18.98 4.58
CA GLN A 134 -9.63 -19.59 4.75
C GLN A 134 -9.17 -20.35 3.49
N PRO A 135 -7.84 -20.42 3.26
CA PRO A 135 -7.29 -21.21 2.17
C PRO A 135 -7.63 -22.69 2.29
N PRO A 136 -7.96 -23.36 1.16
CA PRO A 136 -8.12 -24.80 1.20
C PRO A 136 -6.79 -25.43 1.56
N ASP A 137 -6.88 -26.56 2.26
CA ASP A 137 -5.71 -27.32 2.70
C ASP A 137 -4.74 -27.56 1.53
N ASP A 138 -3.45 -27.48 1.82
CA ASP A 138 -2.39 -27.54 0.83
C ASP A 138 -1.48 -28.75 1.07
N PRO A 139 -1.74 -29.88 0.38
CA PRO A 139 -0.95 -31.10 0.52
C PRO A 139 0.52 -30.93 0.16
N LYS A 140 0.89 -29.86 -0.55
CA LYS A 140 2.28 -29.58 -0.99
C LYS A 140 2.91 -28.41 -0.22
N ARG A 141 2.34 -28.03 0.92
CA ARG A 141 2.91 -26.99 1.77
C ARG A 141 4.33 -27.37 2.17
N GLY A 142 5.28 -26.45 2.01
CA GLY A 142 6.70 -26.70 2.29
C GLY A 142 7.48 -27.41 1.16
N HIS A 143 6.86 -27.74 0.03
CA HIS A 143 7.57 -28.36 -1.11
C HIS A 143 7.76 -27.43 -2.31
N ARG A 144 7.19 -26.22 -2.28
CA ARG A 144 7.31 -25.25 -3.37
C ARG A 144 8.51 -24.35 -3.13
N VAL A 145 9.50 -24.49 -3.98
CA VAL A 145 10.67 -23.61 -4.01
C VAL A 145 10.26 -22.26 -4.58
N HIS A 146 10.66 -21.19 -3.91
CA HIS A 146 10.43 -19.81 -4.31
C HIS A 146 11.66 -18.96 -3.98
N ALA A 147 11.74 -17.80 -4.62
CA ALA A 147 12.79 -16.84 -4.35
C ALA A 147 12.21 -15.44 -4.14
N TRP A 148 12.70 -14.77 -3.12
CA TRP A 148 12.33 -13.42 -2.73
C TRP A 148 13.58 -12.64 -2.33
N VAL A 149 13.42 -11.40 -1.88
CA VAL A 149 14.55 -10.58 -1.43
C VAL A 149 14.47 -10.38 0.08
N ALA A 150 15.58 -10.59 0.78
CA ALA A 150 15.76 -10.15 2.16
C ALA A 150 16.57 -8.85 2.18
N ILE A 151 16.08 -7.85 2.91
CA ILE A 151 16.85 -6.64 3.22
C ILE A 151 17.34 -6.79 4.66
N LEU A 152 18.66 -6.67 4.84
CA LEU A 152 19.31 -6.75 6.13
C LEU A 152 19.51 -5.35 6.71
N MET A 153 18.84 -5.08 7.81
CA MET A 153 19.07 -3.92 8.65
C MET A 153 20.35 -4.15 9.47
N ASN A 154 21.07 -3.08 9.77
CA ASN A 154 22.26 -3.10 10.60
C ASN A 154 23.42 -3.98 10.08
N ALA A 155 23.34 -4.43 8.83
CA ALA A 155 24.45 -5.14 8.20
C ALA A 155 25.67 -4.21 8.04
N PRO A 156 26.90 -4.68 8.30
CA PRO A 156 28.14 -3.90 8.15
C PRO A 156 28.35 -3.25 6.78
N TRP A 157 27.80 -3.86 5.72
CA TRP A 157 27.86 -3.37 4.33
C TRP A 157 26.61 -2.60 3.88
N CYS A 158 25.69 -2.25 4.80
CA CYS A 158 24.53 -1.42 4.46
C CYS A 158 24.92 0.06 4.40
N TYR A 159 24.94 0.67 3.22
CA TYR A 159 25.29 2.08 3.04
C TYR A 159 24.07 3.02 3.04
N LYS A 160 22.86 2.46 3.09
CA LYS A 160 21.62 3.24 3.02
C LYS A 160 21.38 3.99 4.34
N PRO A 161 21.21 5.33 4.30
CA PRO A 161 20.84 6.10 5.49
C PRO A 161 19.49 5.62 6.07
N GLY A 162 19.41 5.51 7.40
CA GLY A 162 18.20 5.05 8.11
C GLY A 162 18.03 3.53 8.21
N TYR A 163 19.01 2.75 7.72
CA TYR A 163 19.00 1.28 7.78
C TYR A 163 20.08 0.72 8.73
N ARG A 164 20.60 1.60 9.59
CA ARG A 164 21.47 1.31 10.73
C ARG A 164 20.87 1.96 11.96
N GLU A 165 20.21 1.17 12.78
CA GLU A 165 19.60 1.60 14.03
C GLU A 165 20.61 1.52 15.17
N MET A 166 20.83 2.66 15.80
CA MET A 166 21.65 2.77 17.00
C MET A 166 20.73 2.78 18.22
N SER A 167 21.00 1.93 19.20
CA SER A 167 20.35 1.94 20.51
C SER A 167 21.33 2.46 21.57
N LEU A 168 20.82 3.20 22.55
CA LEU A 168 21.62 3.54 23.74
C LEU A 168 21.73 2.30 24.63
N ASP A 169 22.95 1.87 24.93
CA ASP A 169 23.18 0.85 25.93
C ASP A 169 22.76 1.41 27.31
N PRO A 170 21.79 0.79 28.00
CA PRO A 170 21.31 1.24 29.29
C PRO A 170 22.40 1.33 30.37
N ASN A 171 23.50 0.58 30.22
CA ASN A 171 24.55 0.48 31.23
C ASN A 171 25.69 1.47 30.99
N THR A 172 26.09 1.68 29.73
CA THR A 172 27.25 2.51 29.37
C THR A 172 26.84 3.89 28.85
N GLY A 173 25.59 4.07 28.41
CA GLY A 173 25.12 5.29 27.76
C GLY A 173 25.72 5.50 26.36
N GLU A 174 26.45 4.53 25.83
CA GLU A 174 27.03 4.56 24.49
C GLU A 174 25.99 4.16 23.44
N GLN A 175 26.13 4.71 22.23
CA GLN A 175 25.32 4.28 21.10
C GLN A 175 25.91 2.98 20.52
N VAL A 176 25.15 1.90 20.62
CA VAL A 176 25.51 0.57 20.11
C VAL A 176 24.62 0.24 18.91
N LEU A 177 25.24 -0.28 17.84
CA LEU A 177 24.51 -0.76 16.68
C LEU A 177 23.68 -1.99 17.08
N GLN A 178 22.38 -1.97 16.74
CA GLN A 178 21.54 -3.14 16.97
C GLN A 178 22.00 -4.34 16.13
N PRO A 179 21.73 -5.58 16.57
CA PRO A 179 22.11 -6.77 15.81
C PRO A 179 21.46 -6.76 14.41
N PRO A 180 22.07 -7.44 13.43
CA PRO A 180 21.47 -7.60 12.11
C PRO A 180 20.09 -8.22 12.20
N SER A 181 19.12 -7.58 11.53
CA SER A 181 17.75 -8.07 11.41
C SER A 181 17.31 -7.99 9.96
N ALA A 182 16.23 -8.67 9.59
CA ALA A 182 15.77 -8.69 8.21
C ALA A 182 14.28 -8.36 8.09
N PHE A 183 13.89 -7.96 6.90
CA PHE A 183 12.52 -8.05 6.42
C PHE A 183 12.53 -8.50 4.95
N PHE A 184 11.39 -8.98 4.46
CA PHE A 184 11.28 -9.55 3.12
C PHE A 184 10.57 -8.61 2.17
N LEU A 185 10.97 -8.66 0.89
CA LEU A 185 10.27 -8.06 -0.23
C LEU A 185 9.90 -9.15 -1.23
N GLU A 186 8.62 -9.26 -1.56
CA GLU A 186 8.14 -10.15 -2.62
C GLU A 186 8.34 -9.47 -3.99
N PRO A 187 9.20 -10.00 -4.88
CA PRO A 187 9.53 -9.33 -6.14
C PRO A 187 8.35 -9.17 -7.10
N SER A 188 7.38 -10.10 -7.07
CA SER A 188 6.25 -10.07 -8.00
C SER A 188 5.17 -9.04 -7.64
N THR A 189 5.05 -8.71 -6.35
CA THR A 189 4.05 -7.75 -5.81
C THR A 189 4.67 -6.40 -5.43
N GLY A 190 5.93 -6.41 -4.99
CA GLY A 190 6.61 -5.27 -4.39
C GLY A 190 6.23 -5.02 -2.93
N PHE A 191 5.54 -5.97 -2.27
CA PHE A 191 5.12 -5.82 -0.87
C PHE A 191 6.22 -6.20 0.11
N ARG A 192 6.24 -5.48 1.24
CA ARG A 192 7.05 -5.78 2.41
C ARG A 192 6.34 -6.81 3.28
N HIS A 193 7.09 -7.79 3.74
CA HIS A 193 6.64 -8.77 4.72
C HIS A 193 7.64 -8.81 5.87
N GLU A 194 7.11 -8.91 7.09
CA GLU A 194 7.93 -9.17 8.26
C GLU A 194 8.37 -10.64 8.28
N VAL A 195 9.50 -10.92 8.91
CA VAL A 195 10.08 -12.28 8.98
C VAL A 195 9.17 -13.26 9.73
N SER A 196 8.26 -12.73 10.57
CA SER A 196 7.24 -13.49 11.28
C SER A 196 6.04 -13.92 10.42
N THR A 197 5.97 -13.49 9.15
CA THR A 197 4.86 -13.89 8.27
C THR A 197 4.82 -15.42 8.08
N THR A 198 3.61 -15.95 7.87
CA THR A 198 3.38 -17.38 7.61
C THR A 198 3.51 -17.75 6.12
N ASP A 199 3.72 -16.75 5.27
CA ASP A 199 3.86 -16.85 3.82
C ASP A 199 5.17 -17.53 3.37
N TYR A 200 6.24 -17.30 4.12
CA TYR A 200 7.56 -17.92 3.90
C TYR A 200 7.81 -18.96 4.99
N LEU A 201 8.18 -20.16 4.56
CA LEU A 201 8.19 -21.34 5.42
C LEU A 201 9.59 -21.68 5.93
N ALA A 202 10.59 -21.63 5.05
CA ALA A 202 11.99 -21.88 5.40
C ALA A 202 12.94 -21.26 4.36
N ILE A 203 14.18 -21.02 4.78
CA ILE A 203 15.27 -20.48 3.95
C ILE A 203 16.39 -21.52 3.90
N GLU A 204 16.85 -21.88 2.70
CA GLU A 204 17.98 -22.78 2.51
C GLU A 204 19.28 -22.01 2.28
N SER A 205 19.21 -20.96 1.49
CA SER A 205 20.37 -20.15 1.14
C SER A 205 19.99 -18.73 0.76
N ILE A 206 20.97 -17.85 0.85
CA ILE A 206 20.89 -16.47 0.36
C ILE A 206 22.15 -16.12 -0.42
N TRP A 207 22.07 -15.15 -1.33
CA TRP A 207 23.25 -14.66 -2.04
C TRP A 207 23.12 -13.20 -2.43
N ASN A 208 24.26 -12.56 -2.62
CA ASN A 208 24.39 -11.18 -3.07
C ASN A 208 25.61 -11.03 -4.01
N GLN A 209 26.08 -9.81 -4.22
CA GLN A 209 27.24 -9.50 -5.05
C GLN A 209 28.58 -9.98 -4.47
N HIS A 210 28.64 -10.28 -3.16
CA HIS A 210 29.88 -10.65 -2.47
C HIS A 210 30.01 -12.16 -2.28
N ASN A 211 28.93 -12.87 -1.94
CA ASN A 211 29.02 -14.30 -1.66
C ASN A 211 27.68 -15.03 -1.80
N TYR A 212 27.76 -16.36 -1.67
CA TYR A 212 26.64 -17.28 -1.50
C TYR A 212 26.71 -17.88 -0.10
N TYR A 213 25.62 -17.81 0.65
CA TYR A 213 25.54 -18.24 2.05
C TYR A 213 24.51 -19.36 2.19
N VAL A 214 24.92 -20.46 2.80
CA VAL A 214 24.06 -21.60 3.16
C VAL A 214 23.59 -21.42 4.60
N ASN A 215 22.29 -21.55 4.83
CA ASN A 215 21.72 -21.50 6.16
C ASN A 215 21.96 -22.84 6.90
N LYS A 216 22.57 -22.78 8.09
CA LYS A 216 22.82 -23.92 8.97
C LYS A 216 21.94 -23.95 10.22
N GLN A 217 21.11 -22.93 10.41
CA GLN A 217 20.22 -22.83 11.56
C GLN A 217 19.10 -23.87 11.47
N ASP A 218 18.63 -24.34 12.62
CA ASP A 218 17.55 -25.33 12.71
C ASP A 218 16.24 -24.77 12.10
N PRO A 219 15.70 -25.38 11.02
CA PRO A 219 14.44 -24.94 10.43
C PRO A 219 13.25 -24.98 11.40
N ALA A 220 13.29 -25.81 12.44
CA ALA A 220 12.20 -25.92 13.42
C ALA A 220 12.03 -24.67 14.29
N GLY A 221 13.06 -23.82 14.40
CA GLY A 221 13.00 -22.56 15.13
C GLY A 221 12.04 -21.53 14.52
N GLY A 222 11.71 -21.69 13.23
CA GLY A 222 10.94 -20.73 12.45
C GLY A 222 11.72 -19.48 12.06
N LEU A 223 11.28 -18.79 11.02
CA LEU A 223 12.01 -17.64 10.48
C LEU A 223 12.10 -16.47 11.46
N ALA A 224 11.07 -16.25 12.30
CA ALA A 224 11.05 -15.14 13.25
C ALA A 224 12.19 -15.14 14.29
N LYS A 225 12.80 -16.30 14.55
CA LYS A 225 13.92 -16.46 15.50
C LYS A 225 15.27 -16.59 14.79
N MET A 226 15.28 -16.48 13.47
CA MET A 226 16.47 -16.62 12.66
C MET A 226 17.45 -15.47 12.93
N ARG A 227 18.73 -15.83 13.09
CA ARG A 227 19.83 -14.87 13.27
C ARG A 227 20.40 -14.49 11.90
N TRP A 228 20.61 -13.20 11.69
CA TRP A 228 20.94 -12.62 10.38
C TRP A 228 22.37 -12.10 10.28
N ASP A 229 23.21 -12.42 11.26
CA ASP A 229 24.63 -12.12 11.20
C ASP A 229 25.33 -13.09 10.25
N LEU A 230 25.63 -12.63 9.03
CA LEU A 230 26.24 -13.48 8.00
C LEU A 230 27.73 -13.75 8.24
N ALA A 231 28.37 -13.05 9.18
CA ALA A 231 29.74 -13.33 9.59
C ALA A 231 29.81 -14.52 10.57
N ASP A 232 28.68 -14.91 11.20
CA ASP A 232 28.65 -16.08 12.06
C ASP A 232 28.65 -17.38 11.25
N GLY A 233 29.85 -17.94 11.10
CA GLY A 233 30.10 -19.22 10.45
C GLY A 233 29.36 -20.41 11.06
N HIS A 234 28.77 -20.32 12.26
CA HIS A 234 27.92 -21.37 12.82
C HIS A 234 26.51 -21.34 12.21
N ASP A 235 25.99 -20.16 11.92
CA ASP A 235 24.64 -19.95 11.39
C ASP A 235 24.61 -19.90 9.86
N TRP A 236 25.65 -19.30 9.25
CA TRP A 236 25.75 -19.09 7.82
C TRP A 236 27.10 -19.58 7.30
N GLU A 237 27.09 -20.52 6.36
CA GLU A 237 28.32 -20.97 5.70
C GLU A 237 28.47 -20.28 4.35
N HIS A 238 29.54 -19.51 4.18
CA HIS A 238 29.82 -18.82 2.93
C HIS A 238 30.60 -19.71 1.96
N PHE A 239 30.32 -19.59 0.66
CA PHE A 239 30.96 -20.41 -0.38
C PHE A 239 32.41 -19.97 -0.68
N LEU A 240 32.62 -18.66 -0.85
CA LEU A 240 33.96 -18.10 -1.11
C LEU A 240 34.69 -17.90 0.22
N PRO A 241 35.94 -18.36 0.35
CA PRO A 241 36.69 -18.24 1.60
C PRO A 241 37.04 -16.78 1.93
N GLY A 242 37.14 -16.48 3.22
CA GLY A 242 37.48 -15.17 3.77
C GLY A 242 36.30 -14.19 3.79
N GLU A 243 36.31 -13.26 4.73
CA GLU A 243 35.30 -12.21 4.82
C GLU A 243 35.53 -11.14 3.73
N PRO A 244 34.48 -10.70 3.03
CA PRO A 244 34.54 -9.53 2.15
C PRO A 244 35.13 -8.34 2.89
N TYR A 245 35.85 -7.46 2.19
CA TYR A 245 36.48 -6.28 2.80
C TYR A 245 35.49 -5.49 3.68
N GLU A 246 34.28 -5.24 3.19
CA GLU A 246 33.23 -4.48 3.91
C GLU A 246 32.74 -5.13 5.22
N LEU A 247 33.07 -6.39 5.45
CA LEU A 247 32.69 -7.21 6.60
C LEU A 247 33.81 -7.32 7.65
N ARG A 248 35.03 -6.85 7.36
CA ARG A 248 36.17 -6.98 8.28
C ARG A 248 36.21 -5.82 9.29
N GLU A 249 36.44 -6.15 10.55
CA GLU A 249 36.52 -5.17 11.65
C GLU A 249 37.74 -4.22 11.54
N ASP A 250 38.77 -4.62 10.79
CA ASP A 250 40.05 -3.92 10.64
C ASP A 250 40.12 -2.98 9.42
N CYS A 251 39.04 -2.81 8.66
CA CYS A 251 39.02 -1.92 7.49
C CYS A 251 39.07 -0.43 7.82
N ALA A 252 38.80 -0.05 9.08
CA ALA A 252 39.10 1.28 9.57
C ALA A 252 40.59 1.33 9.94
N VAL A 253 41.46 1.58 8.97
CA VAL A 253 42.87 1.87 9.24
C VAL A 253 42.90 3.20 10.01
N PRO A 254 43.32 3.24 11.29
CA PRO A 254 43.48 4.49 12.01
C PRO A 254 44.48 5.37 11.27
N GLU A 255 44.26 6.69 11.19
CA GLU A 255 45.16 7.64 10.51
C GLU A 255 46.63 7.56 11.03
N ASP A 256 46.83 6.99 12.23
CA ASP A 256 48.12 6.85 12.92
C ASP A 256 48.86 5.52 12.62
N GLN A 257 48.34 4.63 11.77
CA GLN A 257 49.04 3.40 11.39
C GLN A 257 49.85 3.61 10.09
N ASP A 258 51.11 3.17 10.12
CA ASP A 258 51.93 3.10 8.91
C ASP A 258 51.23 2.23 7.86
N PRO A 259 51.18 2.65 6.58
CA PRO A 259 50.59 1.85 5.52
C PRO A 259 51.28 0.49 5.45
N LEU A 260 50.48 -0.58 5.40
CA LEU A 260 50.97 -1.94 5.26
C LEU A 260 51.87 -2.04 4.03
N THR A 261 52.90 -2.87 4.11
CA THR A 261 53.68 -3.20 2.92
C THR A 261 52.81 -4.05 1.97
N THR A 262 53.09 -3.99 0.66
CA THR A 262 52.32 -4.75 -0.34
C THR A 262 52.28 -6.26 -0.05
N GLU A 263 53.32 -6.81 0.57
CA GLU A 263 53.39 -8.21 0.96
C GLU A 263 52.45 -8.52 2.15
N GLU A 264 52.37 -7.63 3.14
CA GLU A 264 51.46 -7.75 4.28
C GLU A 264 49.99 -7.55 3.87
N GLU A 265 49.73 -6.67 2.90
CA GLU A 265 48.40 -6.50 2.31
C GLU A 265 47.95 -7.79 1.60
N ILE A 266 48.82 -8.39 0.79
CA ILE A 266 48.52 -9.65 0.08
C ILE A 266 48.35 -10.82 1.04
N GLU A 267 49.14 -10.91 2.11
CA GLU A 267 48.97 -11.96 3.13
C GLU A 267 47.67 -11.79 3.95
N LYS A 268 47.19 -10.55 4.13
CA LYS A 268 45.88 -10.26 4.74
C LYS A 268 44.72 -10.50 3.78
N GLU A 269 44.91 -10.29 2.49
CA GLU A 269 43.91 -10.50 1.44
C GLU A 269 43.67 -12.01 1.18
N LYS A 270 42.93 -12.65 2.09
CA LYS A 270 42.54 -14.07 1.98
C LYS A 270 41.14 -14.26 1.41
N HIS A 271 40.42 -13.17 1.11
CA HIS A 271 39.10 -13.24 0.53
C HIS A 271 39.18 -13.51 -0.97
N LEU A 272 38.44 -14.51 -1.43
CA LEU A 272 38.25 -14.73 -2.85
C LEU A 272 37.07 -13.88 -3.33
N ASP A 273 37.35 -12.83 -4.09
CA ASP A 273 36.31 -11.97 -4.64
C ASP A 273 35.46 -12.68 -5.70
N MET A 274 34.18 -12.30 -5.76
CA MET A 274 33.32 -12.64 -6.89
C MET A 274 33.87 -12.06 -8.20
N PRO A 275 33.80 -12.81 -9.32
CA PRO A 275 34.22 -12.28 -10.60
C PRO A 275 33.40 -11.05 -10.98
N THR A 276 34.04 -10.10 -11.68
CA THR A 276 33.36 -8.89 -12.16
C THR A 276 32.11 -9.26 -12.94
N SER A 277 31.02 -8.51 -12.70
CA SER A 277 29.76 -8.73 -13.41
C SER A 277 29.96 -8.67 -14.93
N TRP A 278 29.52 -9.73 -15.60
CA TRP A 278 29.47 -9.84 -17.06
C TRP A 278 28.16 -9.28 -17.64
N VAL A 279 27.26 -8.77 -16.77
CA VAL A 279 25.96 -8.22 -17.13
C VAL A 279 26.08 -6.72 -17.38
N ARG A 280 25.33 -6.20 -18.35
CA ARG A 280 25.28 -4.76 -18.64
C ARG A 280 24.65 -3.99 -17.48
N SER A 281 25.02 -2.72 -17.34
CA SER A 281 24.34 -1.79 -16.43
C SER A 281 22.84 -1.76 -16.76
N LEU A 282 22.02 -1.89 -15.71
CA LEU A 282 20.57 -1.93 -15.85
C LEU A 282 20.06 -0.54 -16.27
N ASN A 283 19.42 -0.49 -17.42
CA ASN A 283 18.85 0.73 -17.96
C ASN A 283 17.39 0.49 -18.34
N VAL A 284 16.50 1.31 -17.78
CA VAL A 284 15.08 1.33 -18.14
C VAL A 284 14.85 2.59 -18.96
N SER A 285 14.55 2.41 -20.25
CA SER A 285 14.27 3.56 -21.12
C SER A 285 13.05 4.32 -20.64
N ARG A 286 12.97 5.62 -20.95
CA ARG A 286 11.79 6.44 -20.62
C ARG A 286 10.52 5.84 -21.22
N THR A 287 10.60 5.31 -22.44
CA THR A 287 9.48 4.65 -23.11
C THR A 287 9.02 3.39 -22.37
N ASP A 288 9.95 2.53 -21.93
CA ASP A 288 9.62 1.33 -21.16
C ASP A 288 9.02 1.68 -19.79
N TYR A 289 9.58 2.71 -19.15
CA TYR A 289 9.08 3.24 -17.88
C TYR A 289 7.65 3.79 -18.02
N GLU A 290 7.36 4.54 -19.07
CA GLU A 290 6.03 5.07 -19.36
C GLU A 290 5.05 3.96 -19.76
N GLN A 291 5.48 2.96 -20.53
CA GLN A 291 4.63 1.83 -20.91
C GLN A 291 4.25 0.96 -19.69
N ARG A 292 5.10 0.87 -18.66
CA ARG A 292 4.93 0.14 -17.37
C ARG A 292 4.66 -1.36 -17.47
N PHE A 293 3.68 -1.78 -18.25
CA PHE A 293 3.23 -3.16 -18.46
C PHE A 293 3.43 -3.56 -19.93
N PRO A 294 3.78 -4.82 -20.24
CA PRO A 294 3.97 -5.27 -21.63
C PRO A 294 2.79 -4.95 -22.55
N ASP A 295 1.55 -5.17 -22.09
CA ASP A 295 0.32 -4.90 -22.86
C ASP A 295 -0.28 -3.51 -22.59
N GLY A 296 0.41 -2.68 -21.80
CA GLY A 296 -0.06 -1.39 -21.33
C GLY A 296 -1.15 -1.47 -20.26
N THR A 297 -1.53 -2.67 -19.81
CA THR A 297 -2.48 -2.89 -18.71
C THR A 297 -1.99 -3.97 -17.76
N LYS A 298 -2.42 -3.90 -16.50
CA LYS A 298 -2.21 -4.94 -15.49
C LYS A 298 -3.45 -5.04 -14.61
N VAL A 299 -4.01 -6.24 -14.49
CA VAL A 299 -5.14 -6.53 -13.60
C VAL A 299 -4.63 -7.37 -12.44
N ILE A 300 -5.02 -7.01 -11.23
CA ILE A 300 -4.66 -7.70 -9.99
C ILE A 300 -5.95 -7.98 -9.24
N TYR A 301 -6.09 -9.24 -8.83
CA TYR A 301 -7.25 -9.73 -8.09
C TYR A 301 -6.90 -9.79 -6.61
N PHE A 302 -7.55 -8.94 -5.82
CA PHE A 302 -7.47 -8.91 -4.36
C PHE A 302 -8.73 -9.50 -3.75
N LYS A 303 -8.74 -9.65 -2.42
CA LYS A 303 -9.93 -10.00 -1.65
C LYS A 303 -11.06 -9.03 -1.94
N LYS A 304 -12.12 -9.53 -2.58
CA LYS A 304 -13.34 -8.77 -2.94
C LYS A 304 -13.07 -7.49 -3.74
N THR A 305 -11.91 -7.38 -4.38
CA THR A 305 -11.50 -6.15 -5.08
C THR A 305 -10.73 -6.47 -6.35
N ILE A 306 -11.10 -5.85 -7.47
CA ILE A 306 -10.34 -5.89 -8.71
C ILE A 306 -9.58 -4.57 -8.85
N TYR A 307 -8.25 -4.67 -8.97
CA TYR A 307 -7.38 -3.52 -9.18
C TYR A 307 -6.77 -3.54 -10.57
N GLU A 308 -7.14 -2.57 -11.39
CA GLU A 308 -6.70 -2.41 -12.75
C GLU A 308 -5.77 -1.21 -12.87
N ARG A 309 -4.67 -1.39 -13.59
CA ARG A 309 -3.67 -0.36 -13.85
C ARG A 309 -3.48 -0.24 -15.36
N PHE A 310 -3.41 0.99 -15.81
CA PHE A 310 -3.23 1.37 -17.20
C PHE A 310 -1.95 2.19 -17.33
N ALA A 311 -1.20 1.94 -18.40
CA ALA A 311 -0.06 2.77 -18.72
C ALA A 311 -0.53 4.20 -19.04
N PRO A 312 0.20 5.24 -18.61
CA PRO A 312 0.00 6.60 -19.08
C PRO A 312 -0.18 6.64 -20.61
N TYR A 313 -1.17 7.41 -21.08
CA TYR A 313 -1.47 7.61 -22.49
C TYR A 313 -1.93 6.36 -23.28
N ARG A 314 -2.09 5.19 -22.63
CA ARG A 314 -2.67 4.00 -23.27
C ARG A 314 -4.11 4.24 -23.73
N ASN A 315 -4.84 5.06 -22.96
CA ASN A 315 -6.20 5.49 -23.23
C ASN A 315 -6.21 7.02 -23.41
N LEU A 316 -6.94 7.51 -24.42
CA LEU A 316 -7.11 8.95 -24.67
C LEU A 316 -7.84 9.69 -23.55
N ILE A 317 -8.53 8.95 -22.68
CA ILE A 317 -9.34 9.49 -21.58
C ILE A 317 -8.47 9.86 -20.37
N GLY A 318 -7.21 9.41 -20.31
CA GLY A 318 -6.31 9.69 -19.18
C GLY A 318 -6.50 8.77 -17.96
N LEU A 319 -7.28 7.69 -18.06
CA LEU A 319 -7.46 6.71 -16.98
C LEU A 319 -6.15 5.98 -16.69
N VAL A 320 -5.66 6.06 -15.44
CA VAL A 320 -4.40 5.44 -15.00
C VAL A 320 -4.63 4.23 -14.12
N ARG A 321 -5.65 4.25 -13.27
CA ARG A 321 -6.01 3.08 -12.45
C ARG A 321 -7.50 3.04 -12.16
N ARG A 322 -8.04 1.84 -11.98
CA ARG A 322 -9.43 1.58 -11.61
C ARG A 322 -9.47 0.54 -10.49
N ILE A 323 -10.26 0.78 -9.46
CA ILE A 323 -10.48 -0.12 -8.34
C ILE A 323 -11.97 -0.40 -8.27
N THR A 324 -12.39 -1.66 -8.32
CA THR A 324 -13.80 -2.03 -8.11
C THR A 324 -13.89 -2.97 -6.92
N THR A 325 -14.73 -2.64 -5.94
CA THR A 325 -15.00 -3.47 -4.76
C THR A 325 -16.30 -4.25 -4.94
N TYR A 326 -16.37 -5.42 -4.32
CA TYR A 326 -17.44 -6.40 -4.51
C TYR A 326 -17.91 -6.96 -3.17
N GLU A 327 -19.12 -7.53 -3.14
CA GLU A 327 -19.67 -8.16 -1.95
C GLU A 327 -19.06 -9.54 -1.70
N THR A 328 -18.82 -10.30 -2.77
CA THR A 328 -18.38 -11.69 -2.71
C THR A 328 -16.92 -11.88 -3.17
N LEU A 329 -16.32 -13.02 -2.82
CA LEU A 329 -14.99 -13.41 -3.31
C LEU A 329 -14.97 -13.74 -4.81
N ASP A 330 -16.11 -14.13 -5.38
CA ASP A 330 -16.27 -14.42 -6.81
C ASP A 330 -16.46 -13.14 -7.66
N TYR A 331 -16.35 -11.96 -7.03
CA TYR A 331 -16.51 -10.65 -7.67
C TYR A 331 -17.93 -10.40 -8.20
N ASP A 332 -18.93 -10.90 -7.47
CA ASP A 332 -20.34 -10.58 -7.71
C ASP A 332 -20.80 -9.40 -6.83
N GLY A 333 -21.77 -8.64 -7.34
CA GLY A 333 -22.33 -7.49 -6.64
C GLY A 333 -21.31 -6.37 -6.43
N ALA A 334 -21.01 -5.60 -7.48
CA ALA A 334 -20.12 -4.44 -7.38
C ALA A 334 -20.70 -3.40 -6.41
N ILE A 335 -19.90 -2.94 -5.44
CA ILE A 335 -20.28 -1.96 -4.42
C ILE A 335 -19.86 -0.58 -4.88
N SER A 336 -18.55 -0.35 -4.95
CA SER A 336 -17.97 0.92 -5.38
C SER A 336 -16.92 0.74 -6.46
N ARG A 337 -16.83 1.73 -7.35
CA ARG A 337 -15.79 1.84 -8.36
C ARG A 337 -15.08 3.19 -8.22
N TRP A 338 -13.77 3.14 -8.18
CA TRP A 338 -12.88 4.29 -8.15
C TRP A 338 -12.06 4.32 -9.42
N GLU A 339 -12.10 5.42 -10.15
CA GLU A 339 -11.37 5.62 -11.40
C GLU A 339 -10.47 6.84 -11.26
N PHE A 340 -9.17 6.64 -11.43
CA PHE A 340 -8.19 7.70 -11.26
C PHE A 340 -7.63 8.12 -12.60
N TYR A 341 -7.59 9.43 -12.79
CA TYR A 341 -7.26 10.08 -14.03
C TYR A 341 -6.00 10.92 -13.87
N ALA A 342 -5.24 11.04 -14.95
CA ALA A 342 -4.07 11.91 -15.02
C ALA A 342 -3.95 12.51 -16.43
N ASN A 343 -3.25 13.66 -16.51
CA ASN A 343 -2.95 14.36 -17.76
C ASN A 343 -4.21 14.76 -18.55
N ARG A 344 -5.28 15.15 -17.85
CA ARG A 344 -6.49 15.68 -18.47
C ARG A 344 -6.50 17.20 -18.38
N ASP A 345 -6.93 17.86 -19.45
CA ASP A 345 -7.01 19.33 -19.51
C ASP A 345 -8.02 19.90 -18.50
N ASP A 346 -9.11 19.15 -18.26
CA ASP A 346 -10.18 19.51 -17.32
C ASP A 346 -9.81 19.27 -15.84
N GLN A 347 -8.59 18.84 -15.54
CA GLN A 347 -8.12 18.55 -14.18
C GLN A 347 -8.94 17.50 -13.42
N LEU A 348 -9.74 16.66 -14.10
CA LEU A 348 -10.41 15.54 -13.45
C LEU A 348 -9.37 14.53 -12.97
N ASN A 349 -9.37 14.21 -11.67
CA ASN A 349 -8.36 13.35 -11.05
C ASN A 349 -8.94 12.04 -10.50
N LEU A 350 -10.20 12.03 -10.08
CA LEU A 350 -10.87 10.87 -9.49
C LEU A 350 -12.36 10.91 -9.79
N VAL A 351 -12.91 9.76 -10.18
CA VAL A 351 -14.36 9.52 -10.22
C VAL A 351 -14.66 8.33 -9.32
N ARG A 352 -15.60 8.50 -8.40
CA ARG A 352 -16.14 7.44 -7.55
C ARG A 352 -17.59 7.18 -7.93
N ILE A 353 -17.93 5.92 -8.13
CA ILE A 353 -19.29 5.48 -8.42
C ILE A 353 -19.68 4.49 -7.33
N GLU A 354 -20.78 4.78 -6.63
CA GLU A 354 -21.38 3.88 -5.64
C GLU A 354 -22.63 3.24 -6.27
N TYR A 355 -22.58 1.94 -6.52
CA TYR A 355 -23.62 1.22 -7.24
C TYR A 355 -24.90 1.05 -6.42
N ARG A 356 -24.79 0.91 -5.09
CA ARG A 356 -25.96 0.74 -4.21
C ARG A 356 -26.85 1.99 -4.19
N THR A 357 -26.27 3.18 -4.20
CA THR A 357 -26.98 4.46 -4.17
C THR A 357 -27.14 5.10 -5.55
N ASN A 358 -26.49 4.55 -6.58
CA ASN A 358 -26.33 5.16 -7.91
C ASN A 358 -25.77 6.59 -7.85
N GLU A 359 -24.88 6.82 -6.89
CA GLU A 359 -24.22 8.09 -6.65
C GLU A 359 -22.88 8.13 -7.38
N THR A 360 -22.55 9.27 -7.96
CA THR A 360 -21.29 9.50 -8.65
C THR A 360 -20.68 10.81 -8.16
N GLU A 361 -19.43 10.71 -7.72
CA GLU A 361 -18.62 11.81 -7.23
C GLU A 361 -17.41 11.99 -8.16
N GLU A 362 -17.24 13.20 -8.67
CA GLU A 362 -16.14 13.60 -9.53
C GLU A 362 -15.29 14.63 -8.79
N HIS A 363 -14.00 14.35 -8.66
CA HIS A 363 -13.02 15.20 -7.99
C HIS A 363 -12.09 15.83 -9.03
N PHE A 364 -11.76 17.10 -8.79
CA PHE A 364 -10.93 17.89 -9.68
C PHE A 364 -9.75 18.51 -8.93
N ASP A 365 -8.60 18.56 -9.59
CA ASP A 365 -7.42 19.27 -9.11
C ASP A 365 -7.58 20.79 -9.25
N LYS A 366 -6.74 21.52 -8.50
CA LYS A 366 -6.66 22.98 -8.58
C LYS A 366 -6.20 23.43 -9.97
N GLY A 367 -6.71 24.58 -10.42
CA GLY A 367 -6.31 25.19 -11.69
C GLY A 367 -7.44 25.28 -12.73
N ARG A 368 -8.60 24.67 -12.45
CA ARG A 368 -9.79 24.89 -13.27
C ARG A 368 -10.28 26.35 -13.18
N PRO A 369 -10.76 26.94 -14.29
CA PRO A 369 -11.26 28.32 -14.31
C PRO A 369 -12.51 28.52 -13.44
N ASP A 370 -13.34 27.48 -13.27
CA ASP A 370 -14.54 27.50 -12.43
C ASP A 370 -14.24 27.22 -10.93
N CYS A 371 -12.99 26.89 -10.59
CA CYS A 371 -12.56 26.49 -9.26
C CYS A 371 -13.34 25.30 -8.67
N LEU A 372 -13.98 24.47 -9.50
CA LEU A 372 -14.72 23.29 -9.05
C LEU A 372 -13.75 22.28 -8.43
N ARG A 373 -14.11 21.75 -7.26
CA ARG A 373 -13.36 20.74 -6.50
C ARG A 373 -14.05 19.38 -6.55
N LEU A 374 -15.36 19.37 -6.35
CA LEU A 374 -16.18 18.17 -6.26
C LEU A 374 -17.50 18.40 -7.00
N LEU A 375 -17.94 17.43 -7.79
CA LEU A 375 -19.29 17.31 -8.28
C LEU A 375 -19.88 15.98 -7.81
N LYS A 376 -20.94 16.02 -7.03
CA LYS A 376 -21.66 14.85 -6.54
C LYS A 376 -23.08 14.86 -7.06
N HIS A 377 -23.52 13.74 -7.62
CA HIS A 377 -24.86 13.62 -8.20
C HIS A 377 -25.35 12.17 -8.21
N ARG A 378 -26.67 11.99 -8.38
CA ARG A 378 -27.32 10.69 -8.50
C ARG A 378 -28.04 10.58 -9.84
N ALA A 379 -28.00 9.41 -10.46
CA ALA A 379 -28.52 9.20 -11.82
C ALA A 379 -30.05 9.43 -11.98
N ALA A 380 -30.83 9.34 -10.91
CA ALA A 380 -32.29 9.50 -11.00
C ALA A 380 -32.71 10.96 -11.22
N PRO A 381 -33.77 11.21 -12.03
CA PRO A 381 -34.26 12.56 -12.31
C PRO A 381 -34.73 13.25 -11.03
N ASN A 382 -34.46 14.56 -10.93
CA ASN A 382 -34.76 15.42 -9.77
C ASN A 382 -33.96 15.10 -8.49
N ASN A 383 -32.77 14.51 -8.58
CA ASN A 383 -31.87 14.53 -7.43
C ASN A 383 -31.07 15.82 -7.36
N GLU A 384 -30.58 16.10 -6.16
CA GLU A 384 -29.63 17.17 -5.90
C GLU A 384 -28.29 16.90 -6.59
N TYR A 385 -27.76 17.96 -7.19
CA TYR A 385 -26.37 18.05 -7.61
C TYR A 385 -25.65 18.92 -6.58
N GLU A 386 -24.63 18.37 -5.95
CA GLU A 386 -23.79 19.11 -5.02
C GLU A 386 -22.47 19.44 -5.69
N LEU A 387 -22.18 20.73 -5.82
CA LEU A 387 -20.93 21.25 -6.33
C LEU A 387 -20.17 21.89 -5.18
N ARG A 388 -18.97 21.39 -4.87
CA ARG A 388 -18.05 22.04 -3.93
C ARG A 388 -16.92 22.71 -4.69
N PHE A 389 -16.54 23.90 -4.27
CA PHE A 389 -15.50 24.70 -4.91
C PHE A 389 -14.30 24.89 -4.00
N PHE A 390 -13.14 25.16 -4.59
CA PHE A 390 -12.02 25.77 -3.88
C PHE A 390 -12.34 27.24 -3.59
N HIS A 391 -13.12 27.47 -2.52
CA HIS A 391 -13.65 28.78 -2.18
C HIS A 391 -12.56 29.87 -2.00
N GLN A 392 -11.33 29.49 -1.68
CA GLN A 392 -10.22 30.44 -1.47
C GLN A 392 -9.77 31.14 -2.76
N TYR A 393 -10.05 30.56 -3.93
CA TYR A 393 -9.66 31.14 -5.22
C TYR A 393 -10.83 31.83 -5.93
N ARG A 394 -12.03 31.81 -5.35
CA ARG A 394 -13.22 32.45 -5.91
C ARG A 394 -13.42 33.84 -5.31
N PHE A 395 -13.77 34.80 -6.16
CA PHE A 395 -14.09 36.17 -5.72
C PHE A 395 -15.36 36.25 -4.86
N ASP A 396 -16.32 35.34 -5.07
CA ASP A 396 -17.59 35.30 -4.34
C ASP A 396 -17.53 34.49 -3.03
N ALA A 397 -16.39 33.82 -2.78
CA ALA A 397 -16.16 32.89 -1.68
C ALA A 397 -17.24 31.79 -1.55
N LEU A 398 -17.87 31.41 -2.67
CA LEU A 398 -18.84 30.31 -2.73
C LEU A 398 -18.11 28.99 -2.44
N ARG A 399 -18.60 28.26 -1.43
CA ARG A 399 -18.05 26.97 -1.00
C ARG A 399 -18.82 25.80 -1.59
N THR A 400 -20.14 25.82 -1.45
CA THR A 400 -21.02 24.74 -1.88
C THR A 400 -22.23 25.31 -2.60
N LEU A 401 -22.59 24.70 -3.73
CA LEU A 401 -23.81 24.95 -4.46
C LEU A 401 -24.60 23.64 -4.56
N ILE A 402 -25.81 23.62 -4.01
CA ILE A 402 -26.74 22.50 -4.15
C ILE A 402 -27.79 22.92 -5.17
N TYR A 403 -27.88 22.17 -6.26
CA TYR A 403 -28.83 22.40 -7.33
C TYR A 403 -29.85 21.27 -7.37
N HIS A 404 -31.12 21.62 -7.26
CA HIS A 404 -32.25 20.70 -7.38
C HIS A 404 -33.29 21.28 -8.34
N ALA A 405 -34.21 20.45 -8.86
CA ALA A 405 -35.24 20.91 -9.79
C ALA A 405 -36.13 22.02 -9.20
N SER A 406 -36.38 21.95 -7.90
CA SER A 406 -37.27 22.87 -7.17
C SER A 406 -36.54 24.03 -6.49
N TYR A 407 -35.24 23.92 -6.25
CA TYR A 407 -34.51 24.91 -5.45
C TYR A 407 -33.02 24.93 -5.77
N ILE A 408 -32.36 26.02 -5.41
CA ILE A 408 -30.90 26.19 -5.48
C ILE A 408 -30.43 26.76 -4.15
N GLN A 409 -29.49 26.11 -3.49
CA GLN A 409 -28.89 26.58 -2.25
C GLN A 409 -27.41 26.90 -2.48
N GLU A 410 -26.96 28.01 -1.92
CA GLU A 410 -25.59 28.48 -1.98
C GLU A 410 -25.05 28.70 -0.58
N HIS A 411 -23.92 28.07 -0.27
CA HIS A 411 -23.23 28.21 1.00
C HIS A 411 -21.89 28.89 0.78
N TYR A 412 -21.63 29.93 1.57
CA TYR A 412 -20.46 30.79 1.46
C TYR A 412 -19.56 30.65 2.69
N THR A 413 -18.31 31.06 2.58
CA THR A 413 -17.35 31.01 3.69
C THR A 413 -16.46 32.23 3.67
N LYS A 414 -16.33 32.93 4.82
CA LYS A 414 -15.43 34.10 4.99
C LYS A 414 -15.71 35.27 4.03
N ARG A 415 -16.99 35.59 3.81
CA ARG A 415 -17.38 36.83 3.11
C ARG A 415 -17.39 38.03 4.04
N ASP A 416 -16.96 39.18 3.54
CA ASP A 416 -16.92 40.44 4.29
C ASP A 416 -18.31 40.96 4.68
N ASP A 417 -19.34 40.62 3.90
CA ASP A 417 -20.74 40.99 4.14
C ASP A 417 -21.48 40.05 5.11
N LEU A 418 -20.76 39.08 5.70
CA LEU A 418 -21.30 38.05 6.60
C LEU A 418 -22.39 37.17 5.97
N LEU A 419 -22.53 37.15 4.64
CA LEU A 419 -23.42 36.23 3.96
C LEU A 419 -22.85 34.81 4.03
N TYR A 420 -23.59 33.89 4.65
CA TYR A 420 -23.21 32.49 4.78
C TYR A 420 -24.10 31.53 3.98
N TYR A 421 -25.34 31.92 3.69
CA TYR A 421 -26.33 31.09 3.02
C TYR A 421 -27.31 31.91 2.18
N ARG A 422 -27.68 31.39 1.01
CA ARG A 422 -28.76 31.92 0.17
C ARG A 422 -29.52 30.77 -0.48
N GLU A 423 -30.84 30.89 -0.57
CA GLU A 423 -31.69 29.87 -1.20
C GLU A 423 -32.66 30.49 -2.20
N PHE A 424 -32.82 29.81 -3.33
CA PHE A 424 -33.75 30.16 -4.38
C PHE A 424 -34.75 29.04 -4.55
N HIS A 425 -36.03 29.36 -4.65
CA HIS A 425 -37.07 28.40 -4.98
C HIS A 425 -37.58 28.65 -6.40
N ASN A 426 -37.70 27.57 -7.17
CA ASN A 426 -38.27 27.58 -8.50
C ASN A 426 -39.80 27.49 -8.37
N ILE A 427 -40.50 28.60 -8.62
CA ILE A 427 -41.97 28.59 -8.59
C ILE A 427 -42.45 27.99 -9.93
N PRO A 428 -43.12 26.82 -9.91
CA PRO A 428 -43.65 26.23 -11.13
C PRO A 428 -44.66 27.17 -11.80
N LYS A 429 -44.73 27.11 -13.14
CA LYS A 429 -45.72 27.86 -13.93
C LYS A 429 -47.12 27.65 -13.37
N ASP A 430 -47.75 28.73 -12.94
CA ASP A 430 -49.14 28.71 -12.51
C ASP A 430 -50.02 28.29 -13.71
N PRO A 431 -50.75 27.16 -13.61
CA PRO A 431 -51.54 26.63 -14.72
C PRO A 431 -52.67 27.56 -15.16
N ILE A 432 -53.02 28.57 -14.34
CA ILE A 432 -54.13 29.49 -14.59
C ILE A 432 -53.64 30.79 -15.26
N THR A 433 -52.51 31.35 -14.82
CA THR A 433 -52.06 32.68 -15.26
C THR A 433 -51.04 32.67 -16.40
N LYS A 434 -50.47 31.50 -16.75
CA LYS A 434 -49.39 31.35 -17.74
C LYS A 434 -48.16 32.23 -17.47
N GLU A 435 -48.01 32.80 -16.26
CA GLU A 435 -46.83 33.59 -15.92
C GLU A 435 -45.58 32.71 -15.97
N PRO A 436 -44.45 33.21 -16.51
CA PRO A 436 -43.20 32.45 -16.55
C PRO A 436 -42.73 32.11 -15.13
N SER A 437 -42.02 30.99 -14.99
CA SER A 437 -41.40 30.57 -13.73
C SER A 437 -40.57 31.72 -13.17
N LYS A 438 -40.79 32.09 -11.90
CA LYS A 438 -40.02 33.12 -11.20
C LYS A 438 -39.14 32.43 -10.15
N LEU A 439 -37.88 32.86 -10.07
CA LEU A 439 -36.99 32.52 -8.96
C LEU A 439 -37.24 33.50 -7.83
N THR A 440 -37.66 33.00 -6.67
CA THR A 440 -37.79 33.82 -5.45
C THR A 440 -36.64 33.51 -4.49
N VAL A 441 -36.04 34.58 -3.95
CA VAL A 441 -34.94 34.52 -2.97
C VAL A 441 -35.53 34.53 -1.57
N SER A 442 -35.11 33.57 -0.74
CA SER A 442 -35.44 33.50 0.68
C SER A 442 -34.31 34.04 1.53
#